data_AF-A0A933CLW6-F1
#
_entry.id   AF-A0A933CLW6-F1
#
_cell.length_a   1.000
_cell.length_b   1.000
_cell.length_c   1.000
_cell.angle_alpha   90.00
_cell.angle_beta   90.00
_cell.angle_gamma   90.00
#
_symmetry.space_group_name_H-M   'P 1'
#
loop_
_entity.id
_entity.type
_entity.pdbx_description
1 polymer ?
#
loop_
_entity_poly.entity_id
_entity_poly.type
_entity_poly.pdbx_seq_one_letter_code
_entity_poly.pdbx_strand_id
1 'polypeptide(L)'
;MANSDANSNFIGPQSCQPCHEEIYRSFIQTAHFRTSQVASHDTIKGSFAEGRNVLKTRNPSVYFKMEQRDDGFYQIGYQRFDEEIRTRSERFDLVTGSGRRGQTYLYWSRNRLFQLPVSYLAERDRWINSPGFTDGEIRFDRLIEPRCLECHATFFSVQEGFEYGNDYLLGVACEKCHGAGSKHVELHSARRAAKSGAFILNPRSLSREKKIAGCALCHSGPLTPKRPVFSYQPGQPLEDYFFQSGPGASAEPDVHGNQVALLRSSRCFVASAKMSCSTCHDVHKEQRNTALLAQKCMQCHQPRDCGTVRRVGERARELCVDCHMPKRTSQAVRISSAAESAAPSLRTHAIRIYPDDAKTVLKGLPLAPE
;
A
#
# COMPACT_ATOMS: atom_id res chain seq x y z
N MET A 1 -6.99 -18.68 23.46
CA MET A 1 -6.63 -19.80 22.56
C MET A 1 -6.14 -19.18 21.27
N ALA A 2 -4.87 -19.43 20.95
CA ALA A 2 -4.16 -18.78 19.87
C ALA A 2 -4.85 -19.05 18.52
N ASN A 3 -4.93 -18.03 17.70
CA ASN A 3 -5.54 -18.02 16.37
C ASN A 3 -4.64 -18.76 15.34
N SER A 4 -3.94 -19.82 15.78
CA SER A 4 -2.88 -20.50 15.03
C SER A 4 -3.40 -21.31 13.85
N ASP A 5 -4.62 -21.86 13.92
CA ASP A 5 -4.99 -22.94 13.01
C ASP A 5 -5.53 -22.49 11.64
N ALA A 6 -6.07 -21.28 11.53
CA ALA A 6 -6.56 -20.78 10.25
C ALA A 6 -5.44 -20.24 9.34
N ASN A 7 -4.37 -19.70 9.94
CA ASN A 7 -3.27 -19.07 9.21
C ASN A 7 -2.00 -19.95 9.13
N SER A 8 -1.88 -21.01 9.93
CA SER A 8 -0.83 -22.05 9.81
C SER A 8 -0.89 -22.84 8.50
N ASN A 9 -1.88 -22.55 7.67
CA ASN A 9 -2.14 -23.17 6.38
C ASN A 9 -1.75 -22.28 5.20
N PHE A 10 -1.07 -21.15 5.45
CA PHE A 10 -0.51 -20.32 4.39
C PHE A 10 0.73 -20.98 3.81
N ILE A 11 0.74 -21.13 2.49
CA ILE A 11 1.78 -21.85 1.74
C ILE A 11 2.62 -20.93 0.85
N GLY A 12 2.33 -19.63 0.90
CA GLY A 12 3.04 -18.63 0.13
C GLY A 12 2.68 -18.61 -1.36
N PRO A 13 2.90 -17.47 -2.03
CA PRO A 13 2.52 -17.28 -3.42
C PRO A 13 3.31 -18.16 -4.40
N GLN A 14 4.51 -18.61 -4.04
CA GLN A 14 5.35 -19.50 -4.86
C GLN A 14 4.64 -20.84 -5.12
N SER A 15 3.90 -21.35 -4.14
CA SER A 15 3.13 -22.59 -4.25
C SER A 15 1.99 -22.49 -5.28
N CYS A 16 1.57 -21.26 -5.63
CA CYS A 16 0.55 -21.02 -6.66
C CYS A 16 1.13 -21.00 -8.08
N GLN A 17 2.43 -20.72 -8.24
CA GLN A 17 3.06 -20.47 -9.54
C GLN A 17 2.95 -21.63 -10.53
N PRO A 18 3.19 -22.91 -10.17
CA PRO A 18 3.21 -24.01 -11.13
C PRO A 18 1.88 -24.20 -11.89
N CYS A 19 0.75 -23.84 -11.28
CA CYS A 19 -0.59 -23.96 -11.88
C CYS A 19 -1.13 -22.62 -12.40
N HIS A 20 -0.60 -21.49 -11.95
CA HIS A 20 -1.09 -20.14 -12.25
C HIS A 20 0.03 -19.19 -12.70
N GLU A 21 0.91 -19.67 -13.57
CA GLU A 21 2.15 -18.99 -13.97
C GLU A 21 1.91 -17.57 -14.49
N GLU A 22 0.96 -17.37 -15.40
CA GLU A 22 0.69 -16.06 -15.98
C GLU A 22 0.27 -15.03 -14.92
N ILE A 23 -0.67 -15.43 -14.05
CA ILE A 23 -1.18 -14.58 -12.95
C ILE A 23 -0.05 -14.28 -11.97
N TYR A 24 0.73 -15.30 -11.59
CA TYR A 24 1.85 -15.13 -10.67
C TYR A 24 2.86 -14.12 -11.23
N ARG A 25 3.29 -14.30 -12.48
CA ARG A 25 4.29 -13.45 -13.14
C ARG A 25 3.86 -11.99 -13.21
N SER A 26 2.57 -11.71 -13.45
CA SER A 26 2.06 -10.34 -13.43
C SER A 26 1.88 -9.80 -12.02
N PHE A 27 1.43 -10.64 -11.08
CA PHE A 27 1.09 -10.22 -9.72
C PHE A 27 2.32 -9.84 -8.89
N ILE A 28 3.45 -10.55 -9.01
CA ILE A 28 4.67 -10.23 -8.25
C ILE A 28 5.30 -8.87 -8.63
N GLN A 29 4.82 -8.26 -9.72
CA GLN A 29 5.22 -6.92 -10.14
C GLN A 29 4.37 -5.82 -9.47
N THR A 30 3.24 -6.19 -8.88
CA THR A 30 2.29 -5.23 -8.29
C THR A 30 2.82 -4.60 -7.00
N ALA A 31 2.30 -3.42 -6.69
CA ALA A 31 2.60 -2.75 -5.44
C ALA A 31 2.08 -3.51 -4.20
N HIS A 32 1.03 -4.32 -4.34
CA HIS A 32 0.54 -5.18 -3.26
C HIS A 32 1.58 -6.22 -2.87
N PHE A 33 2.08 -6.99 -3.83
CA PHE A 33 3.11 -7.99 -3.58
C PHE A 33 4.39 -7.34 -3.02
N ARG A 34 4.80 -6.20 -3.58
CA ARG A 34 6.03 -5.49 -3.19
C ARG A 34 5.88 -4.61 -1.95
N THR A 35 4.71 -4.56 -1.30
CA THR A 35 4.47 -3.65 -0.17
C THR A 35 5.32 -3.99 1.05
N SER A 36 5.81 -5.22 1.17
CA SER A 36 6.91 -5.54 2.07
C SER A 36 7.77 -6.67 1.51
N GLN A 37 9.07 -6.61 1.78
CA GLN A 37 10.06 -7.57 1.30
C GLN A 37 11.21 -7.67 2.31
N VAL A 38 11.95 -8.79 2.28
CA VAL A 38 13.24 -8.85 2.99
C VAL A 38 14.19 -7.82 2.40
N ALA A 39 14.94 -7.14 3.24
CA ALA A 39 15.93 -6.17 2.83
C ALA A 39 17.13 -6.83 2.12
N SER A 40 17.45 -6.31 0.95
CA SER A 40 18.54 -6.76 0.09
C SER A 40 18.90 -5.64 -0.87
N HIS A 41 20.00 -5.81 -1.61
CA HIS A 41 20.40 -4.90 -2.68
C HIS A 41 19.26 -4.65 -3.69
N ASP A 42 18.46 -5.67 -4.02
CA ASP A 42 17.43 -5.57 -5.08
C ASP A 42 16.11 -4.93 -4.58
N THR A 43 15.86 -5.04 -3.27
CA THR A 43 14.60 -4.59 -2.65
C THR A 43 14.70 -3.18 -2.07
N ILE A 44 15.88 -2.76 -1.59
CA ILE A 44 16.13 -1.40 -1.14
C ILE A 44 16.31 -0.48 -2.35
N LYS A 45 15.55 0.62 -2.42
CA LYS A 45 15.65 1.60 -3.52
C LYS A 45 16.60 2.74 -3.24
N GLY A 46 16.93 2.98 -1.96
CA GLY A 46 17.86 4.04 -1.59
C GLY A 46 19.32 3.73 -1.94
N SER A 47 20.08 4.77 -2.27
CA SER A 47 21.49 4.66 -2.62
C SER A 47 22.39 4.61 -1.38
N PHE A 48 23.36 3.68 -1.40
CA PHE A 48 24.43 3.57 -0.41
C PHE A 48 25.77 4.18 -0.89
N ALA A 49 25.82 4.69 -2.13
CA ALA A 49 26.99 5.36 -2.68
C ALA A 49 27.31 6.67 -1.94
N GLU A 50 28.60 6.95 -1.77
CA GLU A 50 29.11 8.16 -1.12
C GLU A 50 28.48 9.43 -1.70
N GLY A 51 28.13 10.38 -0.83
CA GLY A 51 27.44 11.61 -1.20
C GLY A 51 25.93 11.47 -1.44
N ARG A 52 25.40 10.24 -1.62
CA ARG A 52 23.96 9.96 -1.75
C ARG A 52 23.40 9.10 -0.61
N ASN A 53 24.24 8.76 0.37
CA ASN A 53 23.95 7.88 1.48
C ASN A 53 23.85 8.61 2.83
N VAL A 54 23.75 9.94 2.83
CA VAL A 54 23.68 10.74 4.05
C VAL A 54 22.38 11.54 4.08
N LEU A 55 21.67 11.49 5.20
CA LEU A 55 20.61 12.45 5.53
C LEU A 55 21.15 13.42 6.59
N LYS A 56 21.19 14.71 6.24
CA LYS A 56 21.45 15.79 7.20
C LYS A 56 20.13 16.26 7.81
N THR A 57 20.14 16.55 9.11
CA THR A 57 18.98 17.12 9.82
C THR A 57 19.14 18.63 10.02
N ARG A 58 18.12 19.31 10.56
CA ARG A 58 18.19 20.74 10.95
C ARG A 58 19.10 20.95 12.15
N ASN A 59 19.27 19.93 12.99
CA ASN A 59 20.27 19.94 14.02
C ASN A 59 21.63 19.58 13.38
N PRO A 60 22.58 20.51 13.25
CA PRO A 60 23.86 20.24 12.58
C PRO A 60 24.70 19.19 13.31
N SER A 61 24.40 18.90 14.58
CA SER A 61 25.04 17.86 15.36
C SER A 61 24.43 16.46 15.12
N VAL A 62 23.36 16.35 14.34
CA VAL A 62 22.67 15.09 14.05
C VAL A 62 22.58 14.83 12.55
N TYR A 63 23.07 13.67 12.15
CA TYR A 63 22.89 13.17 10.79
C TYR A 63 22.80 11.65 10.79
N PHE A 64 22.29 11.12 9.68
CA PHE A 64 22.22 9.68 9.45
C PHE A 64 23.04 9.31 8.23
N LYS A 65 23.71 8.15 8.30
CA LYS A 65 24.40 7.54 7.18
C LYS A 65 23.85 6.14 6.92
N MET A 66 23.70 5.83 5.65
CA MET A 66 23.29 4.53 5.14
C MET A 66 24.56 3.82 4.67
N GLU A 67 24.87 2.67 5.25
CA GLU A 67 26.08 1.92 4.95
C GLU A 67 25.74 0.53 4.43
N GLN A 68 26.43 0.14 3.37
CA GLN A 68 26.50 -1.25 2.94
C GLN A 68 27.78 -1.86 3.52
N ARG A 69 27.64 -3.01 4.16
CA ARG A 69 28.72 -3.83 4.72
C ARG A 69 28.61 -5.24 4.13
N ASP A 70 29.61 -6.07 4.37
CA ASP A 70 29.65 -7.44 3.84
C ASP A 70 28.46 -8.30 4.31
N ASP A 71 27.95 -8.03 5.50
CA ASP A 71 26.88 -8.77 6.16
C ASP A 71 25.49 -8.12 6.04
N GLY A 72 25.38 -6.96 5.37
CA GLY A 72 24.09 -6.33 5.09
C GLY A 72 24.11 -4.81 4.97
N PHE A 73 22.93 -4.23 5.14
CA PHE A 73 22.71 -2.79 5.03
C PHE A 73 22.35 -2.23 6.39
N TYR A 74 22.87 -1.05 6.71
CA TYR A 74 22.78 -0.45 8.03
C TYR A 74 22.39 1.00 7.97
N GLN A 75 21.58 1.43 8.92
CA GLN A 75 21.30 2.84 9.16
C GLN A 75 21.98 3.24 10.45
N ILE A 76 22.78 4.30 10.38
CA ILE A 76 23.58 4.78 11.51
C ILE A 76 23.21 6.22 11.80
N GLY A 77 22.74 6.49 13.01
CA GLY A 77 22.58 7.85 13.53
C GLY A 77 23.86 8.30 14.22
N TYR A 78 24.33 9.49 13.88
CA TYR A 78 25.50 10.13 14.49
C TYR A 78 25.06 11.38 15.26
N GLN A 79 25.38 11.42 16.56
CA GLN A 79 25.21 12.57 17.43
C GLN A 79 26.59 13.12 17.78
N ARG A 80 26.89 14.34 17.36
CA ARG A 80 28.10 15.06 17.78
C ARG A 80 27.81 15.86 19.05
N PHE A 81 28.71 15.71 20.01
CA PHE A 81 28.93 16.58 21.16
C PHE A 81 30.36 17.10 21.03
N ASP A 82 30.67 18.32 21.46
CA ASP A 82 31.95 19.03 21.26
C ASP A 82 33.15 18.15 20.81
N GLU A 83 33.62 17.25 21.68
CA GLU A 83 34.73 16.32 21.40
C GLU A 83 34.32 14.83 21.24
N GLU A 84 33.04 14.49 21.40
CA GLU A 84 32.53 13.10 21.37
C GLU A 84 31.53 12.88 20.23
N ILE A 85 31.63 11.75 19.53
CA ILE A 85 30.59 11.31 18.59
C ILE A 85 29.97 10.03 19.13
N ARG A 86 28.66 10.09 19.43
CA ARG A 86 27.88 8.90 19.76
C ARG A 86 27.18 8.38 18.51
N THR A 87 27.14 7.07 18.37
CA THR A 87 26.48 6.42 17.24
C THR A 87 25.48 5.38 17.70
N ARG A 88 24.39 5.25 16.95
CA ARG A 88 23.51 4.07 17.00
C ARG A 88 23.34 3.50 15.60
N SER A 89 23.56 2.20 15.47
CA SER A 89 23.51 1.48 14.19
C SER A 89 22.51 0.34 14.32
N GLU A 90 21.61 0.22 13.35
CA GLU A 90 20.66 -0.90 13.25
C GLU A 90 20.59 -1.38 11.79
N ARG A 91 20.28 -2.65 11.59
CA ARG A 91 20.27 -3.31 10.27
C ARG A 91 18.96 -3.03 9.52
N PHE A 92 19.00 -3.01 8.20
CA PHE A 92 17.80 -3.11 7.38
C PHE A 92 17.42 -4.59 7.30
N ASP A 93 16.33 -5.00 7.95
CA ASP A 93 15.86 -6.38 7.89
C ASP A 93 14.66 -6.54 6.96
N LEU A 94 13.69 -5.62 7.06
CA LEU A 94 12.51 -5.59 6.19
C LEU A 94 12.38 -4.23 5.51
N VAL A 95 11.91 -4.26 4.28
CA VAL A 95 11.48 -3.10 3.51
C VAL A 95 9.96 -3.04 3.55
N THR A 96 9.39 -1.87 3.84
CA THR A 96 7.96 -1.59 3.79
C THR A 96 7.68 -0.44 2.83
N GLY A 97 6.75 -0.65 1.91
CA GLY A 97 6.49 0.22 0.77
C GLY A 97 7.03 -0.35 -0.54
N SER A 98 6.22 -0.30 -1.59
CA SER A 98 6.57 -0.86 -2.92
C SER A 98 7.70 -0.15 -3.66
N GLY A 99 8.26 0.94 -3.10
CA GLY A 99 9.24 1.78 -3.79
C GLY A 99 8.64 2.70 -4.85
N ARG A 100 7.32 2.68 -5.09
CA ARG A 100 6.66 3.59 -6.04
C ARG A 100 6.67 5.05 -5.57
N ARG A 101 6.51 5.26 -4.27
CA ARG A 101 6.47 6.60 -3.64
C ARG A 101 7.63 6.73 -2.68
N GLY A 102 7.75 5.78 -1.77
CA GLY A 102 8.88 5.67 -0.87
C GLY A 102 8.94 4.29 -0.21
N GLN A 103 9.99 4.11 0.59
CA GLN A 103 10.24 2.94 1.40
C GLN A 103 10.62 3.37 2.81
N THR A 104 10.02 2.70 3.79
CA THR A 104 10.42 2.74 5.19
C THR A 104 10.98 1.36 5.53
N TYR A 105 11.99 1.34 6.38
CA TYR A 105 12.73 0.13 6.70
C TYR A 105 12.51 -0.26 8.14
N LEU A 106 12.54 -1.55 8.42
CA LEU A 106 12.33 -2.12 9.75
C LEU A 106 13.52 -2.98 10.13
N TYR A 107 13.76 -3.08 11.42
CA TYR A 107 14.80 -3.94 11.99
C TYR A 107 14.23 -4.79 13.12
N TRP A 108 14.80 -5.98 13.29
CA TRP A 108 14.48 -6.89 14.38
C TRP A 108 15.32 -6.56 15.60
N SER A 109 14.69 -6.48 16.76
CA SER A 109 15.37 -6.55 18.04
C SER A 109 14.67 -7.61 18.89
N ARG A 110 15.34 -8.76 19.05
CA ARG A 110 14.72 -10.00 19.52
C ARG A 110 13.50 -10.32 18.64
N ASN A 111 12.35 -10.60 19.23
CA ASN A 111 11.13 -10.97 18.51
C ASN A 111 10.24 -9.76 18.19
N ARG A 112 10.77 -8.53 18.19
CA ARG A 112 9.99 -7.32 17.91
C ARG A 112 10.56 -6.56 16.72
N LEU A 113 9.68 -5.95 15.96
CA LEU A 113 10.03 -5.08 14.83
C LEU A 113 10.00 -3.62 15.24
N PHE A 114 11.00 -2.87 14.78
CA PHE A 114 11.11 -1.44 15.02
C PHE A 114 11.32 -0.72 13.70
N GLN A 115 10.75 0.48 13.59
CA GLN A 115 10.91 1.35 12.43
C GLN A 115 12.28 2.03 12.48
N LEU A 116 13.01 1.97 11.37
CA LEU A 116 14.25 2.72 11.20
C LEU A 116 13.95 4.23 10.98
N PRO A 117 14.79 5.15 11.49
CA PRO A 117 14.47 6.58 11.51
C PRO A 117 14.54 7.28 10.16
N VAL A 118 15.11 6.64 9.13
CA VAL A 118 15.22 7.21 7.78
C VAL A 118 14.50 6.35 6.76
N SER A 119 13.70 7.01 5.94
CA SER A 119 13.00 6.44 4.80
C SER A 119 13.59 6.97 3.50
N TYR A 120 13.29 6.31 2.40
CA TYR A 120 13.69 6.76 1.06
C TYR A 120 12.47 7.23 0.28
N LEU A 121 12.53 8.46 -0.25
CA LEU A 121 11.49 9.06 -1.08
C LEU A 121 11.86 8.87 -2.56
N ALA A 122 11.29 7.84 -3.18
CA ALA A 122 11.63 7.43 -4.54
C ALA A 122 11.35 8.51 -5.59
N GLU A 123 10.28 9.29 -5.43
CA GLU A 123 9.94 10.37 -6.39
C GLU A 123 10.97 11.49 -6.45
N ARG A 124 11.80 11.63 -5.42
CA ARG A 124 12.78 12.71 -5.27
C ARG A 124 14.22 12.20 -5.18
N ASP A 125 14.41 10.89 -5.37
CA ASP A 125 15.67 10.17 -5.25
C ASP A 125 16.50 10.61 -4.04
N ARG A 126 15.90 10.56 -2.84
CA ARG A 126 16.58 11.02 -1.62
C ARG A 126 16.08 10.35 -0.36
N TRP A 127 16.94 10.37 0.64
CA TRP A 127 16.62 10.01 2.02
C TRP A 127 15.86 11.14 2.72
N ILE A 128 14.96 10.75 3.62
CA ILE A 128 14.07 11.63 4.40
C ILE A 128 13.92 11.06 5.81
N ASN A 129 13.50 11.87 6.78
CA ASN A 129 13.06 11.28 8.04
C ASN A 129 11.87 10.36 7.77
N SER A 130 11.87 9.22 8.45
CA SER A 130 10.76 8.29 8.42
C SER A 130 9.48 8.96 8.93
N PRO A 131 8.29 8.62 8.36
CA PRO A 131 7.03 9.15 8.84
C PRO A 131 6.87 8.95 10.36
N GLY A 132 6.52 10.03 11.06
CA GLY A 132 6.34 10.03 12.52
C GLY A 132 7.64 10.17 13.34
N PHE A 133 8.78 10.43 12.71
CA PHE A 133 10.02 10.81 13.40
C PHE A 133 10.22 12.33 13.41
N THR A 134 10.77 12.84 14.50
CA THR A 134 11.18 14.25 14.64
C THR A 134 12.53 14.46 13.99
N ASP A 135 12.65 15.50 13.17
CA ASP A 135 13.94 15.88 12.57
C ASP A 135 14.92 16.35 13.65
N GLY A 136 16.16 15.86 13.61
CA GLY A 136 17.20 16.20 14.58
C GLY A 136 17.28 15.32 15.83
N GLU A 137 16.53 14.21 15.88
CA GLU A 137 16.60 13.20 16.95
C GLU A 137 17.07 11.85 16.44
N ILE A 138 17.91 11.16 17.21
CA ILE A 138 18.28 9.75 16.95
C ILE A 138 17.37 8.84 17.75
N ARG A 139 16.35 8.31 17.08
CA ARG A 139 15.32 7.43 17.64
C ARG A 139 15.29 6.14 16.85
N PHE A 140 15.39 5.00 17.52
CA PHE A 140 15.28 3.66 16.92
C PHE A 140 14.28 2.78 17.70
N ASP A 141 13.61 3.34 18.70
CA ASP A 141 12.71 2.68 19.64
C ASP A 141 11.23 2.65 19.20
N ARG A 142 10.92 3.09 17.97
CA ARG A 142 9.55 3.10 17.45
C ARG A 142 9.10 1.68 17.08
N LEU A 143 8.40 1.03 18.00
CA LEU A 143 7.83 -0.31 17.81
C LEU A 143 6.81 -0.34 16.67
N ILE A 144 6.87 -1.40 15.86
CA ILE A 144 5.85 -1.72 14.86
C ILE A 144 4.78 -2.59 15.50
N GLU A 145 3.57 -2.06 15.61
CA GLU A 145 2.42 -2.79 16.09
C GLU A 145 1.83 -3.71 15.00
N PRO A 146 1.19 -4.83 15.38
CA PRO A 146 0.69 -5.81 14.42
C PRO A 146 -0.31 -5.25 13.42
N ARG A 147 -1.05 -4.19 13.78
CA ARG A 147 -2.03 -3.57 12.89
C ARG A 147 -1.39 -2.93 11.65
N CYS A 148 -0.14 -2.44 11.75
CA CYS A 148 0.61 -1.99 10.57
C CYS A 148 0.86 -3.17 9.62
N LEU A 149 1.27 -4.31 10.16
CA LEU A 149 1.61 -5.50 9.38
C LEU A 149 0.36 -6.17 8.80
N GLU A 150 -0.81 -6.02 9.40
CA GLU A 150 -2.05 -6.56 8.85
C GLU A 150 -2.41 -5.96 7.47
N CYS A 151 -1.96 -4.74 7.19
CA CYS A 151 -2.11 -4.10 5.89
C CYS A 151 -0.87 -4.23 4.98
N HIS A 152 0.30 -4.42 5.57
CA HIS A 152 1.59 -4.44 4.86
C HIS A 152 2.20 -5.84 4.70
N ALA A 153 1.51 -6.88 5.15
CA ALA A 153 1.91 -8.26 4.99
C ALA A 153 0.69 -9.17 4.88
N THR A 154 0.91 -10.40 4.44
CA THR A 154 -0.14 -11.40 4.35
C THR A 154 -0.39 -11.96 5.73
N PHE A 155 0.67 -12.31 6.45
CA PHE A 155 0.60 -12.93 7.76
C PHE A 155 1.86 -12.67 8.60
N PHE A 156 1.65 -12.59 9.91
CA PHE A 156 2.67 -12.75 10.94
C PHE A 156 2.06 -13.57 12.08
N SER A 157 2.81 -14.52 12.65
CA SER A 157 2.46 -15.09 13.94
C SER A 157 2.67 -14.05 15.03
N VAL A 158 1.61 -13.66 15.75
CA VAL A 158 1.65 -12.62 16.79
C VAL A 158 1.44 -13.23 18.17
N GLN A 159 2.33 -12.90 19.09
CA GLN A 159 2.31 -13.30 20.50
C GLN A 159 2.00 -12.08 21.39
N GLU A 160 1.87 -12.31 22.69
CA GLU A 160 1.64 -11.25 23.67
C GLU A 160 2.78 -10.21 23.65
N GLY A 161 2.46 -8.94 23.93
CA GLY A 161 3.46 -7.86 23.93
C GLY A 161 4.00 -7.47 22.55
N PHE A 162 3.27 -7.79 21.48
CA PHE A 162 3.65 -7.49 20.08
C PHE A 162 4.94 -8.17 19.64
N GLU A 163 5.17 -9.38 20.15
CA GLU A 163 6.23 -10.24 19.68
C GLU A 163 5.78 -11.07 18.47
N TYR A 164 6.68 -11.26 17.53
CA TYR A 164 6.43 -11.95 16.28
C TYR A 164 7.22 -13.25 16.24
N GLY A 165 6.58 -14.32 15.78
CA GLY A 165 7.26 -15.56 15.48
C GLY A 165 8.10 -15.46 14.20
N ASN A 166 8.92 -16.47 13.96
CA ASN A 166 9.72 -16.58 12.73
C ASN A 166 8.88 -16.96 11.49
N ASP A 167 7.61 -17.33 11.70
CA ASP A 167 6.67 -17.65 10.63
C ASP A 167 5.87 -16.39 10.24
N TYR A 168 6.17 -15.87 9.05
CA TYR A 168 5.52 -14.72 8.46
C TYR A 168 5.56 -14.78 6.93
N LEU A 169 4.57 -14.15 6.30
CA LEU A 169 4.46 -14.01 4.87
C LEU A 169 4.34 -12.54 4.49
N LEU A 170 5.44 -12.02 3.91
CA LEU A 170 5.54 -10.63 3.45
C LEU A 170 4.73 -10.38 2.17
N GLY A 171 4.56 -9.10 1.85
CA GLY A 171 3.71 -8.63 0.77
C GLY A 171 2.23 -8.83 1.08
N VAL A 172 1.36 -8.14 0.36
CA VAL A 172 -0.05 -8.54 0.24
C VAL A 172 -0.10 -9.57 -0.88
N ALA A 173 -0.01 -10.85 -0.52
CA ALA A 173 0.11 -11.98 -1.43
C ALA A 173 -1.25 -12.65 -1.71
N CYS A 174 -1.25 -13.73 -2.49
CA CYS A 174 -2.46 -14.42 -2.97
C CYS A 174 -3.45 -14.72 -1.83
N GLU A 175 -2.94 -15.30 -0.75
CA GLU A 175 -3.75 -15.82 0.36
C GLU A 175 -4.39 -14.70 1.20
N LYS A 176 -3.89 -13.47 1.10
CA LYS A 176 -4.52 -12.30 1.74
C LYS A 176 -5.92 -12.00 1.17
N CYS A 177 -6.15 -12.34 -0.10
CA CYS A 177 -7.43 -12.13 -0.78
C CYS A 177 -8.20 -13.44 -1.02
N HIS A 178 -7.50 -14.56 -1.15
CA HIS A 178 -8.06 -15.86 -1.50
C HIS A 178 -8.20 -16.82 -0.30
N GLY A 179 -7.69 -16.45 0.87
CA GLY A 179 -7.60 -17.33 2.04
C GLY A 179 -6.48 -18.37 1.90
N ALA A 180 -6.34 -19.23 2.91
CA ALA A 180 -5.31 -20.26 2.96
C ALA A 180 -5.41 -21.26 1.79
N GLY A 181 -4.29 -21.52 1.13
CA GLY A 181 -4.23 -22.34 -0.08
C GLY A 181 -3.82 -23.80 0.12
N SER A 182 -3.40 -24.22 1.32
CA SER A 182 -2.82 -25.55 1.55
C SER A 182 -3.68 -26.70 1.01
N LYS A 183 -4.96 -26.76 1.42
CA LYS A 183 -5.91 -27.80 0.99
C LYS A 183 -6.22 -27.75 -0.52
N HIS A 184 -6.23 -26.54 -1.09
CA HIS A 184 -6.41 -26.36 -2.52
C HIS A 184 -5.24 -26.97 -3.31
N VAL A 185 -4.01 -26.63 -2.91
CA VAL A 185 -2.80 -27.14 -3.56
C VAL A 185 -2.66 -28.64 -3.35
N GLU A 186 -2.90 -29.17 -2.15
CA GLU A 186 -2.84 -30.60 -1.86
C GLU A 186 -3.78 -31.39 -2.78
N LEU A 187 -5.05 -30.97 -2.87
CA LEU A 187 -6.07 -31.66 -3.66
C LEU A 187 -5.72 -31.68 -5.15
N HIS A 188 -5.31 -30.53 -5.71
CA HIS A 188 -5.07 -30.39 -7.14
C HIS A 188 -3.70 -30.92 -7.57
N SER A 189 -2.68 -30.86 -6.71
CA SER A 189 -1.35 -31.45 -6.98
C SER A 189 -1.41 -32.98 -7.02
N ALA A 190 -2.29 -33.58 -6.21
CA ALA A 190 -2.55 -35.02 -6.24
C ALA A 190 -3.33 -35.50 -7.49
N ARG A 191 -3.68 -34.59 -8.42
CA ARG A 191 -4.47 -34.85 -9.65
C ARG A 191 -5.77 -35.62 -9.39
N ARG A 192 -6.37 -35.45 -8.20
CA ARG A 192 -7.65 -36.06 -7.87
C ARG A 192 -8.77 -35.35 -8.64
N ALA A 193 -9.79 -36.10 -9.06
CA ALA A 193 -10.98 -35.52 -9.67
C ALA A 193 -11.65 -34.56 -8.67
N ALA A 194 -11.57 -33.26 -8.95
CA ALA A 194 -12.06 -32.21 -8.08
C ALA A 194 -12.69 -31.09 -8.89
N LYS A 195 -13.68 -30.41 -8.30
CA LYS A 195 -14.26 -29.20 -8.89
C LYS A 195 -13.17 -28.13 -8.98
N SER A 196 -13.09 -27.44 -10.12
CA SER A 196 -12.19 -26.29 -10.30
C SER A 196 -12.36 -25.27 -9.16
N GLY A 197 -11.26 -24.95 -8.47
CA GLY A 197 -11.24 -23.99 -7.36
C GLY A 197 -11.78 -24.53 -6.04
N ALA A 198 -11.85 -25.84 -5.83
CA ALA A 198 -12.18 -26.41 -4.53
C ALA A 198 -11.18 -25.95 -3.45
N PHE A 199 -11.68 -25.67 -2.24
CA PHE A 199 -10.89 -25.23 -1.07
C PHE A 199 -10.14 -23.89 -1.20
N ILE A 200 -10.45 -23.07 -2.20
CA ILE A 200 -9.92 -21.70 -2.28
C ILE A 200 -11.05 -20.70 -2.56
N LEU A 201 -10.99 -19.52 -1.94
CA LEU A 201 -11.97 -18.48 -2.23
C LEU A 201 -11.69 -17.85 -3.59
N ASN A 202 -12.72 -17.72 -4.43
CA ASN A 202 -12.67 -16.85 -5.60
C ASN A 202 -13.49 -15.57 -5.34
N PRO A 203 -12.85 -14.40 -5.16
CA PRO A 203 -13.57 -13.15 -4.89
C PRO A 203 -14.65 -12.80 -5.93
N ARG A 204 -14.60 -13.34 -7.15
CA ARG A 204 -15.62 -13.12 -8.19
C ARG A 204 -17.02 -13.56 -7.76
N SER A 205 -17.14 -14.64 -6.97
CA SER A 205 -18.43 -15.19 -6.51
C SER A 205 -19.04 -14.43 -5.33
N LEU A 206 -18.27 -13.54 -4.68
CA LEU A 206 -18.74 -12.78 -3.53
C LEU A 206 -19.78 -11.72 -3.92
N SER A 207 -20.66 -11.41 -2.96
CA SER A 207 -21.54 -10.24 -3.03
C SER A 207 -20.72 -8.95 -3.10
N ARG A 208 -21.34 -7.85 -3.56
CA ARG A 208 -20.67 -6.55 -3.67
C ARG A 208 -20.03 -6.09 -2.36
N GLU A 209 -20.78 -6.16 -1.25
CA GLU A 209 -20.24 -5.72 0.05
C GLU A 209 -19.09 -6.61 0.52
N LYS A 210 -19.14 -7.92 0.29
CA LYS A 210 -18.03 -8.82 0.62
C LYS A 210 -16.79 -8.57 -0.24
N LYS A 211 -16.94 -8.18 -1.51
CA LYS A 211 -15.83 -7.73 -2.36
C LYS A 211 -15.20 -6.45 -1.82
N ILE A 212 -16.02 -5.47 -1.44
CA ILE A 212 -15.55 -4.21 -0.85
C ILE A 212 -14.87 -4.45 0.50
N ALA A 213 -15.43 -5.32 1.35
CA ALA A 213 -14.88 -5.66 2.66
C ALA A 213 -13.42 -6.14 2.59
N GLY A 214 -13.10 -7.01 1.62
CA GLY A 214 -11.73 -7.49 1.41
C GLY A 214 -10.75 -6.36 1.09
N CYS A 215 -11.17 -5.34 0.34
CA CYS A 215 -10.34 -4.15 0.09
C CYS A 215 -10.30 -3.22 1.31
N ALA A 216 -11.44 -3.08 2.00
CA ALA A 216 -11.62 -2.20 3.13
C ALA A 216 -10.78 -2.59 4.34
N LEU A 217 -10.31 -3.84 4.45
CA LEU A 217 -9.33 -4.23 5.47
C LEU A 217 -8.13 -3.26 5.53
N CYS A 218 -7.69 -2.73 4.39
CA CYS A 218 -6.56 -1.81 4.28
C CYS A 218 -6.94 -0.42 3.72
N HIS A 219 -8.00 -0.33 2.91
CA HIS A 219 -8.35 0.87 2.13
C HIS A 219 -9.57 1.64 2.68
N SER A 220 -9.87 1.55 3.98
CA SER A 220 -10.97 2.28 4.64
C SER A 220 -10.51 3.28 5.71
N GLY A 221 -9.23 3.68 5.69
CA GLY A 221 -8.64 4.52 6.74
C GLY A 221 -8.41 3.75 8.04
N PRO A 222 -8.23 4.46 9.17
CA PRO A 222 -8.04 3.84 10.48
C PRO A 222 -9.22 2.92 10.84
N LEU A 223 -8.91 1.72 11.31
CA LEU A 223 -9.88 0.74 11.82
C LEU A 223 -9.46 0.28 13.21
N THR A 224 -10.42 0.18 14.12
CA THR A 224 -10.19 -0.36 15.48
C THR A 224 -10.58 -1.84 15.52
N PRO A 225 -9.65 -2.77 15.80
CA PRO A 225 -9.97 -4.20 15.87
C PRO A 225 -10.98 -4.54 16.99
N LYS A 226 -11.94 -5.42 16.68
CA LYS A 226 -12.81 -6.13 17.65
C LYS A 226 -12.27 -7.51 18.01
N ARG A 227 -11.53 -8.09 17.07
CA ARG A 227 -10.93 -9.42 17.18
C ARG A 227 -9.40 -9.29 17.08
N PRO A 228 -8.63 -10.31 17.46
CA PRO A 228 -7.18 -10.29 17.30
C PRO A 228 -6.77 -9.92 15.87
N VAL A 229 -5.68 -9.19 15.73
CA VAL A 229 -5.08 -8.88 14.43
C VAL A 229 -4.77 -10.17 13.65
N PHE A 230 -4.80 -10.08 12.31
CA PHE A 230 -4.68 -11.22 11.38
C PHE A 230 -5.81 -12.27 11.50
N SER A 231 -6.91 -11.97 12.19
CA SER A 231 -8.06 -12.89 12.27
C SER A 231 -9.07 -12.75 11.14
N TYR A 232 -9.06 -11.63 10.40
CA TYR A 232 -10.01 -11.41 9.30
C TYR A 232 -9.84 -12.45 8.20
N GLN A 233 -10.94 -13.09 7.81
CA GLN A 233 -10.98 -14.04 6.71
C GLN A 233 -11.67 -13.41 5.48
N PRO A 234 -11.04 -13.46 4.30
CA PRO A 234 -11.66 -12.98 3.07
C PRO A 234 -13.06 -13.59 2.84
N GLY A 235 -14.02 -12.75 2.45
CA GLY A 235 -15.41 -13.16 2.24
C GLY A 235 -16.31 -13.09 3.48
N GLN A 236 -15.76 -12.73 4.65
CA GLN A 236 -16.54 -12.38 5.84
C GLN A 236 -16.86 -10.88 5.90
N PRO A 237 -17.96 -10.48 6.59
CA PRO A 237 -18.27 -9.08 6.87
C PRO A 237 -17.14 -8.42 7.69
N LEU A 238 -16.76 -7.19 7.34
CA LEU A 238 -15.64 -6.52 8.01
C LEU A 238 -16.02 -6.06 9.43
N GLU A 239 -17.28 -5.68 9.61
CA GLU A 239 -17.89 -5.21 10.85
C GLU A 239 -17.87 -6.26 11.98
N ASP A 240 -17.72 -7.55 11.66
CA ASP A 240 -17.56 -8.62 12.64
C ASP A 240 -16.17 -8.61 13.29
N TYR A 241 -15.19 -7.96 12.64
CA TYR A 241 -13.78 -7.95 13.02
C TYR A 241 -13.28 -6.57 13.43
N PHE A 242 -13.94 -5.49 13.00
CA PHE A 242 -13.54 -4.12 13.29
C PHE A 242 -14.74 -3.26 13.70
N PHE A 243 -14.50 -2.30 14.59
CA PHE A 243 -15.44 -1.20 14.80
C PHE A 243 -15.39 -0.29 13.58
N GLN A 244 -16.56 0.13 13.09
CA GLN A 244 -16.61 1.20 12.11
C GLN A 244 -16.13 2.46 12.79
N SER A 245 -15.04 3.02 12.30
CA SER A 245 -14.65 4.38 12.65
C SER A 245 -15.79 5.29 12.24
N GLY A 246 -16.36 6.03 13.20
CA GLY A 246 -17.35 7.06 12.91
C GLY A 246 -16.81 8.06 11.88
N PRO A 247 -17.68 8.87 11.23
CA PRO A 247 -17.20 9.91 10.33
C PRO A 247 -16.17 10.77 11.08
N GLY A 248 -14.92 10.71 10.64
CA GLY A 248 -13.85 11.52 11.22
C GLY A 248 -14.18 13.00 11.12
N ALA A 249 -13.50 13.83 11.90
CA ALA A 249 -13.77 15.26 12.03
C ALA A 249 -13.65 16.09 10.72
N SER A 250 -13.30 15.48 9.57
CA SER A 250 -13.25 16.14 8.27
C SER A 250 -14.46 15.80 7.39
N ALA A 251 -15.00 16.81 6.70
CA ALA A 251 -16.13 16.65 5.79
C ALA A 251 -15.86 15.71 4.60
N GLU A 252 -14.59 15.52 4.21
CA GLU A 252 -14.16 14.53 3.21
C GLU A 252 -13.06 13.61 3.79
N PRO A 253 -13.09 12.29 3.49
CA PRO A 253 -12.02 11.36 3.86
C PRO A 253 -10.67 11.66 3.18
N ASP A 254 -9.56 11.32 3.83
CA ASP A 254 -8.22 11.47 3.24
C ASP A 254 -8.00 10.58 2.02
N VAL A 255 -7.21 11.04 1.04
CA VAL A 255 -6.91 10.26 -0.17
C VAL A 255 -5.90 9.13 0.03
N HIS A 256 -5.21 9.09 1.17
CA HIS A 256 -4.30 8.01 1.55
C HIS A 256 -5.03 6.93 2.35
N GLY A 257 -5.02 5.71 1.84
CA GLY A 257 -5.61 4.55 2.52
C GLY A 257 -7.13 4.58 2.76
N ASN A 258 -7.90 5.55 2.25
CA ASN A 258 -9.36 5.63 2.49
C ASN A 258 -10.19 5.66 1.19
N GLN A 259 -9.77 4.89 0.19
CA GLN A 259 -10.43 4.84 -1.12
C GLN A 259 -11.85 4.29 -1.04
N VAL A 260 -12.17 3.45 -0.06
CA VAL A 260 -13.52 2.88 0.11
C VAL A 260 -14.53 3.96 0.49
N ALA A 261 -14.23 4.82 1.47
CA ALA A 261 -15.15 5.89 1.86
C ALA A 261 -15.34 6.91 0.73
N LEU A 262 -14.25 7.27 0.05
CA LEU A 262 -14.28 8.15 -1.12
C LEU A 262 -15.10 7.55 -2.28
N LEU A 263 -14.92 6.27 -2.59
CA LEU A 263 -15.71 5.61 -3.62
C LEU A 263 -17.19 5.55 -3.24
N ARG A 264 -17.51 5.26 -1.97
CA ARG A 264 -18.88 5.22 -1.45
C ARG A 264 -19.63 6.55 -1.56
N SER A 265 -18.92 7.69 -1.55
CA SER A 265 -19.53 9.01 -1.76
C SER A 265 -19.79 9.36 -3.24
N SER A 266 -19.31 8.52 -4.17
CA SER A 266 -19.45 8.77 -5.61
C SER A 266 -20.85 8.41 -6.12
N ARG A 267 -21.47 9.29 -6.91
CA ARG A 267 -22.82 9.04 -7.48
C ARG A 267 -22.87 7.76 -8.33
N CYS A 268 -21.82 7.48 -9.10
CA CYS A 268 -21.73 6.25 -9.91
C CYS A 268 -21.72 4.97 -9.06
N PHE A 269 -21.17 5.05 -7.84
CA PHE A 269 -21.15 3.92 -6.92
C PHE A 269 -22.51 3.74 -6.24
N VAL A 270 -23.12 4.83 -5.79
CA VAL A 270 -24.47 4.81 -5.19
C VAL A 270 -25.50 4.28 -6.21
N ALA A 271 -25.40 4.70 -7.47
CA ALA A 271 -26.32 4.28 -8.54
C ALA A 271 -26.10 2.84 -9.03
N SER A 272 -25.02 2.16 -8.62
CA SER A 272 -24.70 0.82 -9.10
C SER A 272 -24.77 -0.23 -7.99
N ALA A 273 -25.69 -1.17 -8.15
CA ALA A 273 -25.83 -2.34 -7.27
C ALA A 273 -24.68 -3.37 -7.40
N LYS A 274 -23.83 -3.26 -8.44
CA LYS A 274 -22.79 -4.27 -8.76
C LYS A 274 -21.36 -3.73 -8.73
N MET A 275 -21.17 -2.40 -8.80
CA MET A 275 -19.82 -1.82 -8.90
C MET A 275 -19.00 -2.09 -7.63
N SER A 276 -17.72 -2.44 -7.84
CA SER A 276 -16.73 -2.66 -6.79
C SER A 276 -15.36 -2.15 -7.26
N CYS A 277 -14.31 -2.25 -6.43
CA CYS A 277 -12.94 -1.91 -6.82
C CYS A 277 -12.50 -2.67 -8.09
N SER A 278 -12.88 -3.95 -8.19
CA SER A 278 -12.57 -4.83 -9.33
C SER A 278 -13.30 -4.49 -10.63
N THR A 279 -14.29 -3.58 -10.60
CA THR A 279 -14.91 -3.06 -11.82
C THR A 279 -13.91 -2.23 -12.64
N CYS A 280 -13.01 -1.52 -11.96
CA CYS A 280 -12.02 -0.66 -12.61
C CYS A 280 -10.61 -1.24 -12.56
N HIS A 281 -10.23 -1.90 -11.45
CA HIS A 281 -8.86 -2.36 -11.22
C HIS A 281 -8.72 -3.88 -11.35
N ASP A 282 -7.72 -4.31 -12.12
CA ASP A 282 -7.19 -5.67 -12.05
C ASP A 282 -6.10 -5.72 -10.98
N VAL A 283 -6.36 -6.45 -9.88
CA VAL A 283 -5.44 -6.56 -8.75
C VAL A 283 -4.25 -7.49 -9.02
N HIS A 284 -4.32 -8.30 -10.08
CA HIS A 284 -3.24 -9.21 -10.47
C HIS A 284 -2.23 -8.57 -11.42
N LYS A 285 -2.49 -7.34 -11.87
CA LYS A 285 -1.66 -6.63 -12.85
C LYS A 285 -1.27 -5.26 -12.32
N GLU A 286 -0.12 -4.80 -12.77
CA GLU A 286 0.25 -3.41 -12.56
C GLU A 286 -0.70 -2.49 -13.35
N GLN A 287 -1.30 -1.52 -12.67
CA GLN A 287 -2.27 -0.58 -13.25
C GLN A 287 -1.72 0.84 -13.16
N ARG A 288 -0.88 1.24 -14.13
CA ARG A 288 -0.26 2.58 -14.16
C ARG A 288 -0.77 3.50 -15.27
N ASN A 289 -1.30 2.92 -16.36
CA ASN A 289 -1.76 3.69 -17.49
C ASN A 289 -3.13 4.31 -17.20
N THR A 290 -3.15 5.62 -16.97
CA THR A 290 -4.37 6.35 -16.63
C THR A 290 -5.35 6.45 -17.78
N ALA A 291 -4.89 6.44 -19.04
CA ALA A 291 -5.76 6.41 -20.21
C ALA A 291 -6.52 5.08 -20.27
N LEU A 292 -5.84 3.94 -20.04
CA LEU A 292 -6.51 2.63 -19.96
C LEU A 292 -7.49 2.54 -18.78
N LEU A 293 -7.17 3.17 -17.64
CA LEU A 293 -8.09 3.25 -16.51
C LEU A 293 -9.30 4.15 -16.81
N ALA A 294 -9.10 5.26 -17.54
CA ALA A 294 -10.19 6.13 -17.97
C ALA A 294 -11.19 5.39 -18.88
N GLN A 295 -10.73 4.40 -19.66
CA GLN A 295 -11.62 3.57 -20.47
C GLN A 295 -12.63 2.75 -19.64
N LYS A 296 -12.35 2.48 -18.36
CA LYS A 296 -13.32 1.80 -17.48
C LYS A 296 -14.57 2.65 -17.25
N CYS A 297 -14.43 3.98 -17.23
CA CYS A 297 -15.56 4.90 -17.11
C CYS A 297 -16.52 4.74 -18.30
N MET A 298 -15.99 4.44 -19.49
CA MET A 298 -16.75 4.33 -20.73
C MET A 298 -17.65 3.09 -20.82
N GLN A 299 -17.53 2.16 -19.87
CA GLN A 299 -18.50 1.07 -19.73
C GLN A 299 -19.90 1.57 -19.33
N CYS A 300 -19.97 2.76 -18.71
CA CYS A 300 -21.23 3.38 -18.27
C CYS A 300 -21.43 4.81 -18.80
N HIS A 301 -20.35 5.55 -19.12
CA HIS A 301 -20.39 6.96 -19.53
C HIS A 301 -19.91 7.13 -20.97
N GLN A 302 -20.79 7.56 -21.89
CA GLN A 302 -20.35 7.79 -23.27
C GLN A 302 -19.62 9.12 -23.37
N PRO A 303 -18.46 9.20 -24.06
CA PRO A 303 -17.72 10.45 -24.22
C PRO A 303 -18.57 11.58 -24.77
N ARG A 304 -19.47 11.30 -25.71
CA ARG A 304 -20.41 12.29 -26.30
C ARG A 304 -21.26 13.04 -25.27
N ASP A 305 -21.49 12.46 -24.09
CA ASP A 305 -22.27 13.07 -23.01
C ASP A 305 -21.41 14.00 -22.14
N CYS A 306 -20.09 14.05 -22.37
CA CYS A 306 -19.16 14.91 -21.66
C CYS A 306 -19.11 16.28 -22.33
N GLY A 307 -19.52 17.33 -21.60
CA GLY A 307 -19.56 18.70 -22.10
C GLY A 307 -18.19 19.28 -22.52
N THR A 308 -17.09 18.60 -22.21
CA THR A 308 -15.73 19.03 -22.60
C THR A 308 -15.27 18.44 -23.92
N VAL A 309 -15.96 17.44 -24.49
CA VAL A 309 -15.58 16.83 -25.78
C VAL A 309 -15.52 17.86 -26.90
N ARG A 310 -16.40 18.85 -26.91
CA ARG A 310 -16.34 19.94 -27.92
C ARG A 310 -15.04 20.74 -27.86
N ARG A 311 -14.36 20.79 -26.71
CA ARG A 311 -13.12 21.55 -26.51
C ARG A 311 -11.87 20.74 -26.80
N VAL A 312 -11.84 19.47 -26.39
CA VAL A 312 -10.63 18.62 -26.44
C VAL A 312 -10.76 17.42 -27.38
N GLY A 313 -11.90 17.28 -28.06
CA GLY A 313 -12.17 16.19 -28.99
C GLY A 313 -12.04 14.82 -28.34
N GLU A 314 -11.47 13.89 -29.10
CA GLU A 314 -11.23 12.50 -28.68
C GLU A 314 -10.32 12.38 -27.44
N ARG A 315 -9.49 13.39 -27.13
CA ARG A 315 -8.63 13.39 -25.93
C ARG A 315 -9.43 13.32 -24.63
N ALA A 316 -10.71 13.70 -24.64
CA ALA A 316 -11.59 13.57 -23.48
C ALA A 316 -11.63 12.13 -22.93
N ARG A 317 -11.44 11.12 -23.80
CA ARG A 317 -11.42 9.69 -23.44
C ARG A 317 -10.29 9.31 -22.50
N GLU A 318 -9.21 10.09 -22.47
CA GLU A 318 -8.03 9.82 -21.66
C GLU A 318 -7.98 10.66 -20.38
N LEU A 319 -8.77 11.74 -20.34
CA LEU A 319 -8.71 12.79 -19.31
C LEU A 319 -9.74 12.61 -18.19
N CYS A 320 -10.58 11.57 -18.24
CA CYS A 320 -11.66 11.38 -17.26
C CYS A 320 -11.14 11.48 -15.82
N VAL A 321 -10.04 10.81 -15.51
CA VAL A 321 -9.47 10.78 -14.15
C VAL A 321 -8.79 12.08 -13.75
N ASP A 322 -8.43 12.96 -14.68
CA ASP A 322 -7.80 14.25 -14.37
C ASP A 322 -8.82 15.27 -13.89
N CYS A 323 -10.02 15.26 -14.46
CA CYS A 323 -11.11 16.15 -14.06
C CYS A 323 -12.03 15.54 -12.99
N HIS A 324 -12.22 14.22 -13.00
CA HIS A 324 -13.19 13.55 -12.11
C HIS A 324 -12.57 12.82 -10.93
N MET A 325 -11.25 12.57 -10.96
CA MET A 325 -10.48 11.96 -9.87
C MET A 325 -9.15 12.73 -9.67
N PRO A 326 -9.21 14.06 -9.52
CA PRO A 326 -8.01 14.87 -9.45
C PRO A 326 -7.16 14.49 -8.24
N LYS A 327 -5.86 14.81 -8.34
CA LYS A 327 -4.94 14.55 -7.23
C LYS A 327 -5.26 15.51 -6.07
N ARG A 328 -5.18 14.99 -4.85
CA ARG A 328 -5.25 15.76 -3.61
C ARG A 328 -4.05 15.41 -2.74
N THR A 329 -3.63 16.37 -1.94
CA THR A 329 -2.54 16.19 -0.98
C THR A 329 -3.08 15.50 0.26
N SER A 330 -2.47 14.39 0.66
CA SER A 330 -2.83 13.71 1.90
C SER A 330 -2.49 14.60 3.11
N GLN A 331 -3.38 14.61 4.09
CA GLN A 331 -3.15 15.16 5.42
C GLN A 331 -2.78 14.08 6.43
N ALA A 332 -3.05 12.81 6.11
CA ALA A 332 -2.74 11.66 6.97
C ALA A 332 -1.23 11.33 7.00
N VAL A 333 -0.49 11.64 5.93
CA VAL A 333 0.95 11.37 5.86
C VAL A 333 1.70 12.67 5.57
N ARG A 334 2.59 13.04 6.48
CA ARG A 334 3.54 14.14 6.29
C ARG A 334 4.96 13.60 6.38
N ILE A 335 5.77 14.02 5.42
CA ILE A 335 7.19 13.70 5.30
C ILE A 335 7.93 14.98 5.61
N SER A 336 8.71 14.98 6.69
CA SER A 336 9.53 16.12 7.09
C SER A 336 11.00 15.83 6.83
N SER A 337 11.71 16.83 6.34
CA SER A 337 13.17 16.85 6.26
C SER A 337 13.67 18.24 6.63
N ALA A 338 14.98 18.38 6.79
CA ALA A 338 15.58 19.67 7.06
C ALA A 338 15.22 20.73 6.00
N ALA A 339 15.18 20.32 4.73
CA ALA A 339 14.94 21.20 3.59
C ALA A 339 13.46 21.44 3.25
N GLU A 340 12.55 20.49 3.56
CA GLU A 340 11.18 20.54 3.05
C GLU A 340 10.21 19.68 3.89
N SER A 341 8.93 20.07 3.90
CA SER A 341 7.80 19.23 4.28
C SER A 341 7.04 18.82 3.01
N ALA A 342 6.96 17.52 2.74
CA ALA A 342 6.23 16.97 1.62
C ALA A 342 5.04 16.14 2.12
N ALA A 343 3.98 16.07 1.32
CA ALA A 343 2.88 15.16 1.55
C ALA A 343 2.53 14.47 0.24
N PRO A 344 2.26 13.16 0.24
CA PRO A 344 1.99 12.42 -0.98
C PRO A 344 0.71 12.94 -1.63
N SER A 345 0.77 13.12 -2.94
CA SER A 345 -0.38 13.48 -3.76
C SER A 345 -0.96 12.24 -4.43
N LEU A 346 -2.24 11.97 -4.16
CA LEU A 346 -2.97 10.78 -4.62
C LEU A 346 -4.28 11.17 -5.27
N ARG A 347 -4.74 10.39 -6.25
CA ARG A 347 -6.03 10.62 -6.90
C ARG A 347 -7.17 10.30 -5.93
N THR A 348 -8.10 11.23 -5.80
CA THR A 348 -9.33 10.99 -5.05
C THR A 348 -10.15 9.89 -5.72
N HIS A 349 -10.79 9.04 -4.91
CA HIS A 349 -11.80 8.10 -5.38
C HIS A 349 -13.22 8.63 -5.19
N ALA A 350 -13.39 9.90 -4.77
CA ALA A 350 -14.66 10.60 -4.79
C ALA A 350 -14.94 11.08 -6.21
N ILE A 351 -15.44 10.19 -7.04
CA ILE A 351 -15.68 10.42 -8.46
C ILE A 351 -16.88 11.35 -8.63
N ARG A 352 -16.61 12.58 -9.07
CA ARG A 352 -17.60 13.62 -9.36
C ARG A 352 -17.04 14.64 -10.35
N ILE A 353 -17.82 15.65 -10.71
CA ILE A 353 -17.29 16.78 -11.51
C ILE A 353 -16.59 17.74 -10.55
N TYR A 354 -15.33 18.06 -10.83
CA TYR A 354 -14.57 19.11 -10.14
C TYR A 354 -14.36 20.30 -11.09
N PRO A 355 -15.19 21.35 -11.02
CA PRO A 355 -15.16 22.43 -12.02
C PRO A 355 -13.81 23.14 -12.12
N ASP A 356 -13.14 23.41 -11.01
CA ASP A 356 -11.90 24.18 -11.00
C ASP A 356 -10.69 23.35 -11.46
N ASP A 357 -10.63 22.07 -11.08
CA ASP A 357 -9.66 21.13 -11.64
C ASP A 357 -9.88 20.96 -13.14
N ALA A 358 -11.14 20.79 -13.58
CA ALA A 358 -11.48 20.67 -15.00
C ALA A 358 -11.05 21.91 -15.78
N LYS A 359 -11.34 23.13 -15.29
CA LYS A 359 -10.86 24.37 -15.91
C LYS A 359 -9.34 24.39 -16.01
N THR A 360 -8.62 23.98 -14.97
CA THR A 360 -7.16 23.96 -14.94
C THR A 360 -6.58 22.99 -15.96
N VAL A 361 -7.08 21.75 -15.99
CA VAL A 361 -6.68 20.73 -16.97
C VAL A 361 -6.94 21.22 -18.39
N LEU A 362 -8.13 21.78 -18.65
CA LEU A 362 -8.53 22.23 -19.99
C LEU A 362 -7.78 23.48 -20.47
N LYS A 363 -7.32 24.36 -19.57
CA LYS A 363 -6.49 25.52 -19.92
C LYS A 363 -5.11 25.12 -20.43
N GLY A 364 -4.56 24.01 -19.92
CA GLY A 364 -3.24 23.51 -20.32
C GLY A 364 -3.22 22.68 -21.61
N LEU A 365 -4.36 22.53 -22.29
CA LEU A 365 -4.49 21.66 -23.47
C LEU A 365 -4.79 22.48 -24.73
N PRO A 366 -4.17 22.14 -25.88
CA PRO A 366 -4.56 22.73 -27.16
C PRO A 366 -6.00 22.34 -27.50
N LEU A 367 -6.69 23.23 -28.23
CA LEU A 367 -8.03 22.99 -28.73
C LEU A 367 -8.03 21.81 -29.71
N ALA A 368 -9.16 21.10 -29.80
CA ALA A 368 -9.35 20.11 -30.85
C ALA A 368 -9.18 20.77 -32.23
N PRO A 369 -8.56 20.09 -33.21
CA PRO A 369 -8.63 20.51 -34.60
C PRO A 369 -10.10 20.59 -35.05
N GLU A 370 -10.44 21.59 -35.86
CA GLU A 370 -11.78 21.74 -36.45
C GLU A 370 -12.18 20.54 -37.33
#